data_AF-A0A7V7X4Z1-F1
#
_entry.id   AF-A0A7V7X4Z1-F1
#
_cell.length_a   1.000
_cell.length_b   1.000
_cell.length_c   1.000
_cell.angle_alpha   90.00
_cell.angle_beta   90.00
_cell.angle_gamma   90.00
#
_symmetry.space_group_name_H-M   'P 1'
#
loop_
_entity.id
_entity.type
_entity.pdbx_description
1 polymer ?
#
loop_
_entity_poly.entity_id
_entity_poly.type
_entity_poly.pdbx_seq_one_letter_code
_entity_poly.pdbx_strand_id
1 'polypeptide(L)'
;MDKEQFSKFIEERYNKETNWYDHKAQKYKTYYTRFQFSVIILSTLTPVIISQESNMSRSGEFDYWKLVAISLSTAVAIITTLLKTFKFHETWINYRTTCETLRKEIHLYNASVGEYGRTAEKEKLFVERVESLISRENTLWLSISRTEKENKN
;
A
#
# COMPACT_ATOMS: atom_id res chain seq x y z
N MET A 1 9.03 -34.23 -7.07
CA MET A 1 9.23 -33.17 -8.08
C MET A 1 10.69 -33.17 -8.42
N ASP A 2 11.07 -33.04 -9.68
CA ASP A 2 12.49 -33.02 -10.03
C ASP A 2 13.17 -31.73 -9.54
N LYS A 3 14.46 -31.80 -9.17
CA LYS A 3 15.20 -30.65 -8.65
C LYS A 3 15.30 -29.52 -9.68
N GLU A 4 15.35 -29.85 -10.98
CA GLU A 4 15.38 -28.87 -12.06
C GLU A 4 14.07 -28.08 -12.14
N GLN A 5 12.93 -28.76 -12.02
CA GLN A 5 11.61 -28.13 -12.01
C GLN A 5 11.44 -27.18 -10.82
N PHE A 6 11.96 -27.58 -9.64
CA PHE A 6 11.92 -26.72 -8.46
C PHE A 6 12.80 -25.47 -8.62
N SER A 7 14.02 -25.62 -9.13
CA SER A 7 14.90 -24.46 -9.38
C SER A 7 14.25 -23.47 -10.34
N LYS A 8 13.64 -23.98 -11.42
CA LYS A 8 12.92 -23.15 -12.40
C LYS A 8 11.74 -22.42 -11.76
N PHE A 9 10.96 -23.09 -10.90
CA PHE A 9 9.89 -22.44 -10.14
C PHE A 9 10.41 -21.30 -9.25
N ILE A 10 11.53 -21.51 -8.55
CA ILE A 10 12.12 -20.49 -7.68
C ILE A 10 12.50 -19.24 -8.50
N GLU A 11 13.14 -19.44 -9.65
CA GLU A 11 13.63 -18.33 -10.48
C GLU A 11 12.49 -17.61 -11.21
N GLU A 12 11.65 -18.34 -11.94
CA GLU A 12 10.66 -17.74 -12.84
C GLU A 12 9.41 -17.26 -12.11
N ARG A 13 9.01 -17.95 -11.03
CA ARG A 13 7.76 -17.68 -10.33
C ARG A 13 8.03 -17.00 -8.99
N TYR A 14 8.70 -17.67 -8.06
CA TYR A 14 8.84 -17.16 -6.69
C TYR A 14 9.59 -15.81 -6.63
N ASN A 15 10.76 -15.71 -7.28
CA ASN A 15 11.55 -14.47 -7.28
C ASN A 15 10.82 -13.34 -8.00
N LYS A 16 10.18 -13.64 -9.12
CA LYS A 16 9.39 -12.67 -9.90
C LYS A 16 8.22 -12.10 -9.09
N GLU A 17 7.44 -12.97 -8.44
CA GLU A 17 6.31 -12.57 -7.60
C GLU A 17 6.79 -11.77 -6.39
N THR A 18 7.82 -12.25 -5.68
CA THR A 18 8.39 -11.56 -4.52
C THR A 18 8.89 -10.16 -4.88
N ASN A 19 9.60 -10.02 -6.01
CA ASN A 19 10.06 -8.72 -6.49
C ASN A 19 8.91 -7.80 -6.92
N TRP A 20 7.86 -8.35 -7.53
CA TRP A 20 6.67 -7.59 -7.89
C TRP A 20 5.96 -7.03 -6.64
N TYR A 21 5.76 -7.87 -5.61
CA TYR A 21 5.17 -7.45 -4.34
C TYR A 21 6.01 -6.38 -3.63
N ASP A 22 7.35 -6.54 -3.61
CA ASP A 22 8.25 -5.55 -3.02
C ASP A 22 8.16 -4.19 -3.74
N HIS A 23 8.24 -4.19 -5.07
CA HIS A 23 8.13 -2.96 -5.87
C HIS A 23 6.75 -2.29 -5.71
N LYS A 24 5.67 -3.08 -5.69
CA LYS A 24 4.32 -2.58 -5.45
C LYS A 24 4.22 -1.93 -4.07
N ALA A 25 4.67 -2.62 -3.02
CA ALA A 25 4.70 -2.08 -1.67
C ALA A 25 5.43 -0.73 -1.62
N GLN A 26 6.62 -0.62 -2.20
CA GLN A 26 7.38 0.65 -2.20
C GLN A 26 6.66 1.78 -2.95
N LYS A 27 6.01 1.48 -4.08
CA LYS A 27 5.21 2.48 -4.81
C LYS A 27 4.06 3.00 -3.96
N TYR A 28 3.27 2.12 -3.34
CA TYR A 28 2.15 2.50 -2.49
C TYR A 28 2.60 3.28 -1.24
N LYS A 29 3.72 2.89 -0.63
CA LYS A 29 4.36 3.66 0.45
C LYS A 29 4.70 5.08 0.00
N THR A 30 5.30 5.22 -1.18
CA THR A 30 5.74 6.52 -1.71
C THR A 30 4.54 7.42 -2.01
N TYR A 31 3.48 6.89 -2.63
CA TYR A 31 2.25 7.65 -2.85
C TYR A 31 1.62 8.11 -1.54
N TYR A 32 1.41 7.19 -0.60
CA TYR A 32 0.87 7.51 0.72
C TYR A 32 1.67 8.61 1.40
N THR A 33 2.99 8.45 1.45
CA THR A 33 3.92 9.39 2.10
C THR A 33 3.85 10.76 1.43
N ARG A 34 3.87 10.83 0.09
CA ARG A 34 3.78 12.09 -0.66
C ARG A 34 2.47 12.83 -0.39
N PHE A 35 1.33 12.15 -0.50
CA PHE A 35 0.04 12.77 -0.24
C PHE A 35 -0.10 13.22 1.21
N GLN A 36 0.38 12.41 2.17
CA GLN A 36 0.36 12.75 3.58
C GLN A 36 1.22 13.99 3.88
N PHE A 37 2.41 14.09 3.30
CA PHE A 37 3.25 15.28 3.44
C PHE A 37 2.59 16.52 2.83
N SER A 38 1.96 16.40 1.65
CA SER A 38 1.20 17.51 1.06
C SER A 38 0.09 17.98 1.99
N VAL A 39 -0.69 17.07 2.58
CA VAL A 39 -1.74 17.42 3.55
C VAL A 39 -1.16 18.16 4.74
N ILE A 40 -0.06 17.67 5.32
CA ILE A 40 0.61 18.32 6.46
C ILE A 40 1.01 19.74 6.10
N ILE A 41 1.76 19.93 5.00
CA ILE A 41 2.23 21.25 4.57
C ILE A 41 1.06 22.21 4.36
N LEU A 42 0.07 21.81 3.56
CA LEU A 42 -1.09 22.65 3.26
C LEU A 42 -1.88 22.98 4.55
N SER A 43 -2.09 22.00 5.43
CA SER A 43 -2.80 22.22 6.70
C SER A 43 -2.08 23.18 7.65
N THR A 44 -0.74 23.16 7.67
CA THR A 44 0.07 24.08 8.48
C THR A 44 0.15 25.49 7.87
N LEU A 45 0.01 25.62 6.55
CA LEU A 45 -0.01 26.92 5.87
C LEU A 45 -1.37 27.62 6.02
N THR A 46 -2.47 26.88 6.14
CA THR A 46 -3.82 27.46 6.27
C THR A 46 -3.92 28.50 7.41
N PRO A 47 -3.53 28.20 8.67
CA PRO A 47 -3.56 29.18 9.74
C PRO A 47 -2.69 30.42 9.49
N VAL A 48 -1.54 30.25 8.82
CA VAL A 48 -0.64 31.37 8.50
C VAL A 48 -1.32 32.34 7.54
N ILE A 49 -2.03 31.84 6.53
CA ILE A 49 -2.76 32.66 5.56
C ILE A 49 -3.96 33.34 6.23
N ILE A 50 -4.71 32.61 7.06
CA ILE A 50 -5.85 33.17 7.81
C ILE A 50 -5.38 34.27 8.77
N SER A 51 -4.23 34.10 9.43
CA SER A 51 -3.66 35.11 10.33
C SER A 51 -3.22 36.40 9.62
N GLN A 52 -2.94 36.35 8.32
CA GLN A 52 -2.60 37.56 7.54
C GLN A 52 -3.86 38.30 7.07
N GLU A 53 -4.95 37.57 6.82
CA GLU A 53 -6.26 38.15 6.48
C GLU A 53 -6.80 39.02 7.62
N SER A 54 -6.70 38.56 8.87
CA SER A 54 -7.22 39.30 10.04
C SER A 54 -6.53 40.65 10.29
N ASN A 55 -5.28 40.84 9.82
CA ASN A 55 -4.54 42.08 9.99
C ASN A 55 -4.80 43.11 8.87
N MET A 56 -5.32 42.69 7.70
CA MET A 56 -5.37 43.52 6.49
C MET A 56 -6.80 43.77 5.96
N SER A 57 -7.81 43.04 6.43
CA SER A 57 -9.22 43.14 6.00
C SER A 57 -9.98 44.37 6.55
N ARG A 58 -9.33 45.54 6.58
CA ARG A 58 -9.91 46.83 7.05
C ARG A 58 -10.40 47.74 5.91
N SER A 59 -10.21 47.33 4.65
CA SER A 59 -10.68 48.03 3.46
C SER A 59 -11.48 47.06 2.60
N GLY A 60 -12.75 47.39 2.32
CA GLY A 60 -13.75 46.52 1.66
C GLY A 60 -13.50 46.18 0.19
N GLU A 61 -12.28 45.84 -0.19
CA GLU A 61 -11.95 45.23 -1.49
C GLU A 61 -12.02 43.69 -1.40
N PHE A 62 -12.28 43.05 -2.53
CA PHE A 62 -12.37 41.59 -2.67
C PHE A 62 -11.17 40.90 -2.01
N ASP A 63 -11.45 40.14 -0.96
CA ASP A 63 -10.42 39.59 -0.09
C ASP A 63 -9.79 38.34 -0.72
N TYR A 64 -8.87 38.58 -1.66
CA TYR A 64 -8.11 37.55 -2.37
C TYR A 64 -7.56 36.47 -1.41
N TRP A 65 -7.12 36.88 -0.22
CA TRP A 65 -6.61 35.98 0.82
C TRP A 65 -7.66 35.01 1.37
N LYS A 66 -8.93 35.42 1.48
CA LYS A 66 -10.02 34.51 1.85
C LYS A 66 -10.22 33.40 0.81
N LEU A 67 -10.17 33.74 -0.48
CA LEU A 67 -10.29 32.73 -1.56
C LEU A 67 -9.13 31.73 -1.53
N VAL A 68 -7.91 32.21 -1.27
CA VAL A 68 -6.73 31.34 -1.10
C VAL A 68 -6.90 30.41 0.10
N ALA A 69 -7.34 30.93 1.26
CA ALA A 69 -7.55 30.11 2.47
C ALA A 69 -8.64 29.04 2.27
N ILE A 70 -9.75 29.38 1.62
CA ILE A 70 -10.85 28.44 1.31
C ILE A 70 -10.37 27.37 0.33
N SER A 71 -9.66 27.75 -0.74
CA SER A 71 -9.15 26.79 -1.72
C SER A 71 -8.15 25.81 -1.11
N LEU A 72 -7.25 26.30 -0.24
CA LEU A 72 -6.27 25.48 0.47
C LEU A 72 -6.95 24.46 1.40
N SER A 73 -7.93 24.92 2.19
CA SER A 73 -8.70 24.09 3.10
C SER A 73 -9.49 23.01 2.34
N THR A 74 -10.09 23.39 1.21
CA THR A 74 -10.82 22.46 0.33
C THR A 74 -9.88 21.41 -0.27
N ALA A 75 -8.69 21.82 -0.74
CA ALA A 75 -7.69 20.89 -1.26
C ALA A 75 -7.23 19.88 -0.20
N VAL A 76 -6.97 20.33 1.03
CA VAL A 76 -6.65 19.45 2.17
C VAL A 76 -7.76 18.41 2.40
N ALA A 77 -9.02 18.84 2.42
CA ALA A 77 -10.15 17.96 2.63
C ALA A 77 -10.27 16.89 1.52
N ILE A 78 -10.10 17.29 0.26
CA ILE A 78 -10.14 16.37 -0.88
C ILE A 78 -9.00 15.35 -0.79
N ILE A 79 -7.75 15.80 -0.59
CA ILE A 79 -6.59 14.89 -0.53
C ILE A 79 -6.72 13.93 0.66
N THR A 80 -7.18 14.42 1.81
CA THR A 80 -7.40 13.59 3.00
C THR A 80 -8.49 12.54 2.76
N THR A 81 -9.57 12.92 2.07
CA THR A 81 -10.64 11.98 1.71
C THR A 81 -10.12 10.93 0.74
N LEU A 82 -9.37 11.31 -0.29
CA LEU A 82 -8.74 10.37 -1.22
C LEU A 82 -7.78 9.40 -0.51
N LEU A 83 -6.96 9.90 0.41
CA LEU A 83 -6.07 9.07 1.24
C LEU A 83 -6.83 8.02 2.04
N LYS A 84 -7.98 8.39 2.63
CA LYS A 84 -8.84 7.48 3.40
C LYS A 84 -9.56 6.48 2.50
N THR A 85 -10.12 6.94 1.38
CA THR A 85 -10.89 6.09 0.45
C THR A 85 -10.02 5.03 -0.20
N PHE A 86 -8.83 5.39 -0.69
CA PHE A 86 -7.95 4.45 -1.38
C PHE A 86 -7.13 3.56 -0.44
N LYS A 87 -7.19 3.82 0.87
CA LYS A 87 -6.54 3.00 1.90
C LYS A 87 -5.07 2.65 1.55
N PHE A 88 -4.34 3.59 0.93
CA PHE A 88 -3.00 3.33 0.41
C PHE A 88 -2.04 2.78 1.47
N HIS A 89 -2.25 3.15 2.73
CA HIS A 89 -1.53 2.63 3.88
C HIS A 89 -1.80 1.14 4.11
N GLU A 90 -3.06 0.72 4.17
CA GLU A 90 -3.45 -0.69 4.33
C GLU A 90 -2.92 -1.53 3.16
N THR A 91 -3.07 -1.02 1.93
CA THR A 91 -2.55 -1.67 0.72
C THR A 91 -1.04 -1.90 0.79
N TRP A 92 -0.28 -0.88 1.19
CA TRP A 92 1.17 -1.00 1.35
C TRP A 92 1.54 -2.04 2.40
N ILE A 93 0.89 -2.01 3.57
CA ILE A 93 1.15 -2.96 4.66
C ILE A 93 0.83 -4.40 4.21
N ASN A 94 -0.28 -4.61 3.53
CA ASN A 94 -0.68 -5.93 3.04
C ASN A 94 0.37 -6.48 2.06
N TYR A 95 0.75 -5.70 1.03
CA TYR A 95 1.79 -6.13 0.09
C TYR A 95 3.13 -6.40 0.75
N ARG A 96 3.53 -5.57 1.73
CA ARG A 96 4.78 -5.80 2.48
C ARG A 96 4.69 -7.09 3.30
N THR A 97 3.57 -7.31 3.98
CA THR A 97 3.35 -8.51 4.79
C THR A 97 3.37 -9.77 3.93
N THR A 98 2.73 -9.75 2.77
CA THR A 98 2.76 -10.87 1.81
C THR A 98 4.19 -11.12 1.30
N CYS A 99 4.94 -10.07 0.96
CA CYS A 99 6.36 -10.18 0.57
C CYS A 99 7.23 -10.80 1.69
N GLU A 100 7.11 -10.30 2.92
CA GLU A 100 7.88 -10.84 4.06
C GLU A 100 7.45 -12.28 4.39
N THR A 101 6.18 -12.63 4.20
CA THR A 101 5.69 -14.01 4.39
C THR A 101 6.28 -14.94 3.32
N LEU A 102 6.33 -14.52 2.05
CA LEU A 102 7.00 -15.27 0.99
C LEU A 102 8.49 -15.46 1.28
N ARG A 103 9.18 -14.43 1.76
CA ARG A 103 10.60 -14.52 2.18
C ARG A 103 10.78 -15.45 3.37
N LYS A 104 9.87 -15.41 4.35
CA LYS A 104 9.90 -16.32 5.49
C LYS A 104 9.79 -17.79 5.04
N GLU A 105 8.92 -18.10 4.07
CA GLU A 105 8.77 -19.47 3.58
C GLU A 105 10.06 -20.02 2.94
N ILE A 106 10.79 -19.23 2.14
CA ILE A 106 12.06 -19.72 1.56
C ILE A 106 13.13 -19.95 2.64
N HIS A 107 13.16 -19.11 3.68
CA HIS A 107 14.06 -19.32 4.82
C HIS A 107 13.72 -20.59 5.60
N LEU A 108 12.43 -20.88 5.82
CA LEU A 108 11.98 -22.10 6.50
C LEU A 108 12.31 -23.35 5.68
N TYR A 109 12.10 -23.30 4.36
CA TYR A 109 12.49 -24.36 3.43
C TYR A 109 14.00 -24.62 3.49
N ASN A 110 14.82 -23.57 3.38
CA ASN A 110 16.28 -23.68 3.37
C ASN A 110 16.83 -24.22 4.69
N ALA A 111 16.30 -23.75 5.82
CA ALA A 111 16.70 -24.21 7.14
C ALA A 111 16.10 -25.59 7.51
N SER A 112 15.23 -26.16 6.66
CA SER A 112 14.57 -27.45 6.89
C SER A 112 13.89 -27.53 8.26
N VAL A 113 13.27 -26.43 8.71
CA VAL A 113 12.60 -26.33 10.02
C VAL A 113 11.08 -26.37 9.86
N GLY A 114 10.39 -26.75 10.93
CA GLY A 114 8.93 -26.87 10.92
C GLY A 114 8.47 -28.05 10.08
N GLU A 115 7.47 -27.84 9.23
CA GLU A 115 6.89 -28.90 8.38
C GLU A 115 7.85 -29.39 7.29
N TYR A 116 8.81 -28.54 6.88
CA TYR A 116 9.83 -28.89 5.89
C TYR A 116 10.87 -29.91 6.40
N GLY A 117 11.10 -29.95 7.72
CA GLY A 117 12.00 -30.94 8.34
C GLY A 117 11.33 -32.29 8.62
N ARG A 118 10.00 -32.36 8.54
CA ARG A 118 9.19 -33.56 8.86
C ARG A 118 8.71 -34.30 7.60
N THR A 119 8.89 -33.72 6.44
CA THR A 119 8.32 -34.20 5.17
C THR A 119 9.43 -34.52 4.18
N ALA A 120 9.36 -35.69 3.53
CA ALA A 120 10.32 -36.09 2.50
C ALA A 120 10.18 -35.26 1.20
N GLU A 121 8.99 -34.71 0.94
CA GLU A 121 8.65 -33.92 -0.25
C GLU A 121 8.57 -32.41 0.04
N LYS A 122 9.61 -31.85 0.67
CA LYS A 122 9.68 -30.44 1.06
C LYS A 122 9.47 -29.44 -0.10
N GLU A 123 9.89 -29.80 -1.32
CA GLU A 123 9.77 -28.95 -2.51
C GLU A 123 8.30 -28.78 -2.93
N LYS A 124 7.50 -29.85 -2.88
CA LYS A 124 6.07 -29.77 -3.22
C LYS A 124 5.31 -28.94 -2.20
N LEU A 125 5.57 -29.18 -0.92
CA LEU A 125 4.96 -28.42 0.17
C LEU A 125 5.25 -26.92 0.05
N PHE A 126 6.47 -26.55 -0.36
CA PHE A 126 6.83 -25.15 -0.59
C PHE A 126 6.02 -24.53 -1.73
N VAL A 127 5.92 -25.22 -2.88
CA VAL A 127 5.13 -24.73 -4.02
C VAL A 127 3.67 -24.53 -3.64
N GLU A 128 3.06 -25.50 -2.96
CA GLU A 128 1.67 -25.42 -2.50
C GLU A 128 1.44 -24.23 -1.57
N ARG A 129 2.36 -24.00 -0.62
CA ARG A 129 2.28 -22.86 0.30
C ARG A 129 2.45 -21.52 -0.41
N VAL A 130 3.41 -21.41 -1.32
CA VAL A 130 3.63 -20.18 -2.10
C VAL A 130 2.41 -19.86 -2.97
N GLU A 131 1.88 -20.82 -3.72
CA GLU A 131 0.70 -20.61 -4.56
C GLU A 131 -0.56 -20.35 -3.71
N SER A 132 -0.69 -20.98 -2.54
CA SER A 132 -1.76 -20.69 -1.58
C SER A 132 -1.69 -19.23 -1.08
N LEU A 133 -0.49 -18.74 -0.74
CA LEU A 133 -0.29 -17.35 -0.33
C LEU A 133 -0.66 -16.36 -1.44
N ILE A 134 -0.22 -16.64 -2.67
CA ILE A 134 -0.54 -15.81 -3.86
C ILE A 134 -2.04 -15.83 -4.14
N SER A 135 -2.68 -17.00 -4.09
CA SER A 135 -4.11 -17.17 -4.34
C SER A 135 -4.96 -16.47 -3.28
N ARG A 136 -4.55 -16.52 -2.01
CA ARG A 136 -5.21 -15.81 -0.91
C ARG A 136 -5.19 -14.31 -1.12
N GLU A 137 -4.05 -13.76 -1.55
CA GLU A 137 -3.93 -12.35 -1.89
C GLU A 137 -4.85 -11.97 -3.05
N ASN A 138 -4.88 -12.75 -4.13
CA ASN A 138 -5.76 -12.48 -5.27
C ASN A 138 -7.26 -12.49 -4.87
N THR A 139 -7.64 -13.42 -3.98
CA THR A 139 -9.01 -13.49 -3.45
C THR A 139 -9.34 -12.28 -2.59
N LEU A 140 -8.39 -11.80 -1.78
CA LEU A 140 -8.54 -10.56 -1.01
C LEU A 140 -8.77 -9.36 -1.94
N TRP A 141 -8.01 -9.22 -3.03
CA TRP A 141 -8.21 -8.16 -4.02
C TRP A 141 -9.59 -8.20 -4.69
N LEU A 142 -10.06 -9.39 -5.05
CA LEU A 142 -11.40 -9.57 -5.63
C LEU A 142 -12.50 -9.22 -4.64
N SER A 143 -12.34 -9.57 -3.36
CA SER A 143 -13.31 -9.22 -2.31
C SER A 143 -13.39 -7.72 -2.07
N ILE A 144 -12.23 -7.04 -1.93
CA ILE A 144 -12.14 -5.58 -1.77
C ILE A 144 -12.79 -4.88 -2.97
N SER A 145 -12.52 -5.35 -4.18
CA SER A 145 -13.07 -4.78 -5.42
C SER A 145 -14.60 -4.98 -5.55
N ARG A 146 -15.17 -6.03 -4.95
CA ARG A 146 -16.63 -6.24 -4.91
C ARG A 146 -17.29 -5.32 -3.89
N THR A 147 -16.73 -5.21 -2.70
CA THR A 147 -17.26 -4.32 -1.64
C THR A 147 -17.20 -2.85 -2.04
N GLU A 148 -16.21 -2.44 -2.83
CA GLU A 148 -16.15 -1.10 -3.42
C GLU A 148 -17.21 -0.83 -4.50
N LYS A 149 -17.68 -1.87 -5.21
CA LYS A 149 -18.79 -1.74 -6.18
C LYS A 149 -20.15 -1.69 -5.51
N GLU A 150 -20.34 -2.44 -4.43
CA GLU A 150 -21.60 -2.44 -3.67
C GLU A 150 -21.81 -1.13 -2.91
N ASN A 151 -20.77 -0.52 -2.36
CA ASN A 151 -20.86 0.79 -1.69
C ASN A 151 -21.04 1.99 -2.65
N LYS A 152 -21.08 1.75 -3.97
CA LYS A 152 -21.33 2.78 -5.01
C LYS A 152 -22.75 2.73 -5.59
N ASN A 153 -23.56 1.74 -5.20
CA ASN A 153 -24.98 1.61 -5.57
C ASN A 153 -25.88 2.00 -4.40
#